data_AF-A0AAW5QW22-F1
#
_entry.id   AF-A0AAW5QW22-F1
#
_cell.length_a   1.000
_cell.length_b   1.000
_cell.length_c   1.000
_cell.angle_alpha   90.00
_cell.angle_beta   90.00
_cell.angle_gamma   90.00
#
_symmetry.space_group_name_H-M   'P 1'
#
loop_
_entity.id
_entity.type
_entity.pdbx_description
1 polymer ?
#
loop_
_entity_poly.entity_id
_entity_poly.type
_entity_poly.pdbx_seq_one_letter_code
_entity_poly.pdbx_strand_id
1 'polypeptide(L)'
;MNAIKITRGSRRMGRLLKVGETLVVPEDIAAVTAADLVATDRAVWEKTAARPKGIETQDAPPLRTRAKAAPAKGAGAGRRKTASRK
;
A
#
# COMPACT_ATOMS: atom_id res chain seq x y z
N MET A 1 4.08 -15.05 9.05
CA MET A 1 5.53 -14.94 8.74
C MET A 1 6.23 -14.43 9.99
N ASN A 2 7.43 -14.95 10.27
CA ASN A 2 8.24 -14.50 11.40
C ASN A 2 9.23 -13.46 10.89
N ALA A 3 9.47 -12.42 11.67
CA ALA A 3 10.49 -11.43 11.39
C ALA A 3 11.44 -11.32 12.58
N ILE A 4 12.66 -10.87 12.30
CA ILE A 4 13.59 -10.45 13.35
C ILE A 4 13.83 -8.95 13.24
N LYS A 5 13.96 -8.28 14.38
CA LYS A 5 14.40 -6.89 14.44
C LYS A 5 15.82 -6.83 14.98
N ILE A 6 16.71 -6.21 14.22
CA ILE A 6 18.11 -6.05 14.58
C ILE A 6 18.22 -5.05 15.73
N THR A 7 18.75 -5.49 16.86
CA THR A 7 18.98 -4.64 18.05
C THR A 7 20.41 -4.12 18.09
N ARG A 8 21.36 -4.82 17.46
CA ARG A 8 22.76 -4.42 17.34
C ARG A 8 23.24 -4.54 15.91
N GLY A 9 23.92 -3.50 15.42
CA GLY A 9 24.46 -3.47 14.06
C GLY A 9 25.39 -4.66 13.81
N SER A 10 25.20 -5.34 12.70
CA SER A 10 25.93 -6.57 12.38
C SER A 10 26.24 -6.63 10.89
N ARG A 11 27.36 -7.24 10.50
CA ARG A 11 27.71 -7.43 9.08
C ARG A 11 27.67 -8.92 8.75
N ARG A 12 26.85 -9.30 7.77
CA ARG A 12 26.66 -10.70 7.34
C ARG A 12 26.58 -10.75 5.82
N MET A 13 27.26 -11.72 5.21
CA MET A 13 27.27 -11.93 3.75
C MET A 13 27.56 -10.65 2.95
N GLY A 14 28.49 -9.82 3.42
CA GLY A 14 28.83 -8.53 2.79
C GLY A 14 27.83 -7.40 3.02
N ARG A 15 26.60 -7.69 3.47
CA ARG A 15 25.56 -6.70 3.82
C ARG A 15 25.72 -6.21 5.26
N LEU A 16 25.55 -4.91 5.45
CA LEU A 16 25.42 -4.30 6.77
C LEU A 16 23.95 -4.34 7.19
N LEU A 17 23.69 -4.99 8.32
CA LEU A 17 22.40 -5.01 9.01
C LEU A 17 22.41 -3.88 10.05
N LYS A 18 21.53 -2.90 9.86
CA LYS A 18 21.47 -1.70 10.71
C LYS A 18 20.62 -1.97 11.95
N VAL A 19 20.92 -1.28 13.05
CA VAL A 19 20.05 -1.29 14.23
C VAL A 19 18.67 -0.77 13.85
N GLY A 20 17.62 -1.47 14.30
CA GLY A 20 16.23 -1.17 14.01
C GLY A 20 15.71 -1.75 12.69
N GLU A 21 16.56 -2.37 11.88
CA GLU A 21 16.14 -3.04 10.64
C GLU A 21 15.34 -4.31 10.96
N THR A 22 14.19 -4.47 10.30
CA THR A 22 13.36 -5.67 10.41
C THR A 22 13.57 -6.53 9.16
N LEU A 23 13.90 -7.80 9.35
CA LEU A 23 14.15 -8.77 8.28
C LEU A 23 13.11 -9.90 8.36
N VAL A 24 12.49 -10.23 7.23
CA VAL A 24 11.51 -11.32 7.14
C VAL A 24 12.22 -12.65 6.94
N VAL A 25 11.83 -13.67 7.71
CA VAL A 25 12.35 -15.04 7.58
C VAL A 25 11.35 -15.89 6.77
N PRO A 26 11.75 -16.59 5.70
CA PRO A 26 13.10 -16.73 5.14
C PRO A 26 13.44 -15.77 3.98
N GLU A 27 12.56 -14.82 3.64
CA GLU A 27 12.68 -13.97 2.43
C GLU A 27 13.95 -13.10 2.43
N ASP A 28 14.21 -12.36 3.51
CA ASP A 28 15.36 -11.46 3.63
C ASP A 28 16.57 -12.15 4.27
N ILE A 29 16.34 -13.19 5.07
CA ILE A 29 17.38 -13.89 5.83
C ILE A 29 16.98 -15.34 6.10
N ALA A 30 17.94 -16.25 5.92
CA ALA A 30 17.75 -17.66 6.22
C ALA A 30 17.41 -17.88 7.71
N ALA A 31 16.53 -18.86 8.00
CA ALA A 31 16.07 -19.16 9.34
C ALA A 31 17.22 -19.50 10.32
N VAL A 32 18.25 -20.21 9.84
CA VAL A 32 19.44 -20.55 10.63
C VAL A 32 20.20 -19.29 11.06
N THR A 33 20.44 -18.36 10.13
CA THR A 33 21.12 -17.10 10.42
C THR A 33 20.29 -16.21 11.34
N ALA A 34 18.97 -16.21 11.19
CA ALA A 34 18.06 -15.49 12.08
C ALA A 34 18.13 -16.02 13.51
N ALA A 35 18.14 -17.34 13.68
CA ALA A 35 18.28 -17.97 14.99
C ALA A 35 19.63 -17.64 15.64
N ASP A 36 20.73 -17.64 14.88
CA ASP A 36 22.07 -17.26 15.36
C ASP A 36 22.13 -15.78 15.82
N LEU A 37 21.49 -14.87 15.09
CA LEU A 37 21.41 -13.46 15.48
C LEU A 37 20.59 -13.24 16.76
N VAL A 38 19.53 -14.02 16.96
CA VAL A 38 18.74 -13.96 18.19
C VAL A 38 19.48 -14.60 19.36
N ALA A 39 20.13 -15.75 19.15
CA ALA A 39 20.93 -16.43 20.17
C ALA A 39 22.15 -15.60 20.64
N THR A 40 22.63 -14.69 19.80
CA THR A 40 23.76 -13.78 20.12
C THR A 40 23.30 -12.39 20.59
N ASP A 41 22.03 -12.24 20.97
CA ASP A 41 21.41 -10.97 21.44
C ASP A 41 21.57 -9.79 20.46
N ARG A 42 21.77 -10.08 19.16
CA ARG A 42 21.88 -9.07 18.10
C ARG A 42 20.56 -8.77 17.41
N ALA A 43 19.57 -9.62 17.61
CA ALA A 43 18.23 -9.45 17.09
C ALA A 43 17.19 -10.02 18.05
N VAL A 44 15.93 -9.63 17.88
CA VAL A 44 14.78 -10.19 18.62
C VAL A 44 13.72 -10.65 17.63
N TRP A 45 13.02 -11.74 17.96
CA TRP A 45 11.87 -12.18 17.18
C TRP A 45 10.72 -11.19 17.34
N GLU A 46 10.29 -10.60 16.23
CA GLU A 46 9.03 -9.88 16.16
C GLU A 46 8.00 -10.79 15.51
N LYS A 47 6.90 -11.04 16.23
CA LYS A 47 5.69 -11.52 15.58
C LYS A 47 5.27 -10.41 14.63
N THR A 48 5.38 -10.64 13.33
CA THR A 48 4.76 -9.76 12.34
C THR A 48 3.27 -9.86 12.60
N ALA A 49 2.71 -8.92 13.38
CA ALA A 49 1.29 -8.65 13.33
C ALA A 49 1.01 -8.41 11.85
N ALA A 50 0.20 -9.28 11.25
CA ALA A 50 -0.14 -9.21 9.85
C ALA A 50 -0.35 -7.73 9.53
N ARG A 51 0.50 -7.18 8.65
CA ARG A 51 0.38 -5.81 8.16
C ARG A 51 -1.12 -5.60 7.97
N PRO A 52 -1.81 -4.66 8.66
CA PRO A 52 -3.12 -4.30 8.17
C PRO A 52 -2.85 -3.92 6.73
N LYS A 53 -3.37 -4.73 5.79
CA LYS A 53 -3.34 -4.41 4.37
C LYS A 53 -3.79 -2.97 4.35
N GLY A 54 -2.89 -2.07 3.97
CA GLY A 54 -3.30 -0.69 3.76
C GLY A 54 -4.52 -0.81 2.89
N ILE A 55 -5.66 -0.35 3.41
CA ILE A 55 -6.82 -0.14 2.59
C ILE A 55 -6.31 0.94 1.64
N GLU A 56 -5.77 0.50 0.51
CA GLU A 56 -5.59 1.33 -0.66
C GLU A 56 -7.02 1.62 -1.07
N THR A 57 -7.60 2.63 -0.43
CA THR A 57 -8.89 3.18 -0.79
C THR A 57 -8.69 3.70 -2.20
N GLN A 58 -9.00 2.84 -3.18
CA GLN A 58 -9.50 3.30 -4.46
C GLN A 58 -10.77 4.07 -4.19
N ASP A 59 -10.63 5.36 -3.91
CA ASP A 59 -11.68 6.33 -4.16
C ASP A 59 -11.11 7.33 -5.15
N ALA A 60 -11.19 6.97 -6.42
CA ALA A 60 -11.21 7.96 -7.48
C ALA A 60 -12.37 8.92 -7.17
N PRO A 61 -12.14 10.23 -6.95
CA PRO A 61 -13.26 11.15 -6.88
C PRO A 61 -13.88 11.26 -8.29
N PRO A 62 -15.18 10.99 -8.49
CA PRO A 62 -15.83 11.42 -9.72
C PRO A 62 -16.01 12.94 -9.66
N LEU A 63 -15.36 13.61 -10.62
CA LEU A 63 -15.71 14.89 -11.24
C LEU A 63 -16.31 15.98 -10.33
N ARG A 64 -15.50 16.99 -10.01
CA ARG A 64 -15.97 18.39 -9.96
C ARG A 64 -15.08 19.27 -10.81
N THR A 65 -15.39 19.27 -12.10
CA THR A 65 -14.98 20.31 -13.05
C THR A 65 -15.28 21.68 -12.44
N ARG A 66 -14.24 22.52 -12.29
CA ARG A 66 -14.41 23.95 -12.05
C ARG A 66 -15.36 24.49 -13.13
N ALA A 67 -16.49 25.03 -12.69
CA ALA A 67 -17.39 25.81 -13.52
C ALA A 67 -16.59 26.96 -14.15
N LYS A 68 -16.19 26.79 -15.41
CA LYS A 68 -15.95 27.88 -16.34
C LYS A 68 -16.96 27.67 -17.47
N ALA A 69 -17.85 28.65 -17.57
CA ALA A 69 -19.05 28.64 -18.41
C ALA A 69 -18.81 28.19 -19.85
N ALA A 70 -19.64 27.28 -20.34
CA ALA A 70 -20.06 27.21 -21.74
C ALA A 70 -21.34 26.36 -21.87
N PRO A 71 -22.31 26.74 -22.73
CA PRO A 71 -23.68 26.23 -22.69
C PRO A 71 -23.81 24.82 -23.29
N ALA A 72 -24.64 24.00 -22.66
CA ALA A 72 -25.00 22.68 -23.14
C ALA A 72 -25.91 22.77 -24.37
N LYS A 73 -25.37 22.48 -25.57
CA LYS A 73 -26.18 22.09 -26.73
C LYS A 73 -26.23 20.57 -26.80
N GLY A 74 -27.32 20.01 -26.30
CA GLY A 74 -27.66 18.60 -26.45
C GLY A 74 -27.84 18.26 -27.93
N ALA A 75 -27.17 17.19 -28.36
CA ALA A 75 -27.43 16.53 -29.62
C ALA A 75 -28.50 15.45 -29.40
N GLY A 76 -29.56 15.46 -30.22
CA GLY A 76 -30.39 14.26 -30.40
C GLY A 76 -31.90 14.47 -30.46
N ALA A 77 -32.37 14.99 -31.60
CA ALA A 77 -33.57 14.57 -32.33
C ALA A 77 -34.96 14.54 -31.64
N GLY A 78 -35.76 15.57 -31.95
CA GLY A 78 -37.09 15.39 -32.57
C GLY A 78 -38.13 14.57 -31.81
N ARG A 79 -38.73 15.14 -30.75
CA ARG A 79 -39.94 14.61 -30.13
C ARG A 79 -41.20 15.14 -30.84
N ARG A 80 -42.04 14.19 -31.23
CA ARG A 80 -43.33 14.32 -31.93
C ARG A 80 -44.41 15.05 -31.12
N LYS A 81 -45.19 15.83 -31.88
CA LYS A 81 -46.67 15.92 -32.00
C LYS A 81 -47.52 16.48 -30.85
N THR A 82 -48.25 17.56 -31.23
CA THR A 82 -49.69 17.89 -31.00
C THR A 82 -50.15 18.16 -29.57
N ALA A 83 -51.07 19.05 -29.21
CA ALA A 83 -51.93 20.10 -29.80
C ALA A 83 -52.43 20.91 -28.56
N SER A 84 -52.96 22.13 -28.54
CA SER A 84 -54.16 22.69 -29.18
C SER A 84 -54.47 24.01 -28.43
N ARG A 85 -54.76 25.11 -29.13
CA ARG A 85 -55.80 26.08 -28.72
C ARG A 85 -56.15 27.03 -29.88
N LYS A 86 -57.09 26.65 -30.73
CA LYS A 86 -58.39 27.33 -30.91
C LYS A 86 -59.26 26.49 -31.85
#